data_AF-A0A3S3G3M8-F1
#
_entry.id   AF-A0A3S3G3M8-F1
#
_cell.length_a   1.000
_cell.length_b   1.000
_cell.length_c   1.000
_cell.angle_alpha   90.00
_cell.angle_beta   90.00
_cell.angle_gamma   90.00
#
_symmetry.space_group_name_H-M   'P 1'
#
loop_
_entity.id
_entity.type
_entity.pdbx_description
1 polymer ?
#
loop_
_entity_poly.entity_id
_entity_poly.type
_entity_poly.pdbx_seq_one_letter_code
_entity_poly.pdbx_strand_id
1 'polypeptide(L)'
;MTLLERVRRKYFRLRHQLGYIKPIRLMASNKSNTKYADFVSSGTITIRKTSIFTSDDIFFTMGSCFAQEIRRALTSRQIACVPSYRYISFDPTQAIVDELPRQEHMNFYNTFTVRLQVEQMLGLWDQAHDDWWQVKKRAPWGPICFQDPYRRGIFAKSPQVSER
;
A
#
# COMPACT_ATOMS: atom_id res chain seq x y z
N MET A 1 -45.30 -24.28 8.50
CA MET A 1 -44.80 -23.29 7.51
C MET A 1 -43.83 -22.37 8.23
N THR A 2 -42.55 -22.40 7.86
CA THR A 2 -41.46 -21.79 8.63
C THR A 2 -41.26 -20.31 8.27
N LEU A 3 -40.61 -19.54 9.15
CA LEU A 3 -40.26 -18.13 8.92
C LEU A 3 -39.46 -17.96 7.62
N LEU A 4 -38.58 -18.92 7.32
CA LEU A 4 -37.78 -18.98 6.09
C LEU A 4 -38.63 -19.10 4.82
N GLU A 5 -39.72 -19.87 4.86
CA GLU A 5 -40.64 -20.01 3.73
C GLU A 5 -41.43 -18.72 3.47
N ARG A 6 -41.84 -18.00 4.53
CA ARG A 6 -42.49 -16.68 4.42
C ARG A 6 -41.54 -15.63 3.84
N VAL A 7 -40.29 -15.59 4.29
CA VAL A 7 -39.27 -14.66 3.77
C VAL A 7 -38.98 -14.95 2.30
N ARG A 8 -38.81 -16.22 1.92
CA ARG A 8 -38.61 -16.61 0.51
C ARG A 8 -39.78 -16.19 -0.39
N ARG A 9 -41.03 -16.43 0.01
CA ARG A 9 -42.20 -16.01 -0.79
C ARG A 9 -42.31 -14.49 -0.91
N LYS A 10 -41.99 -13.74 0.14
CA LYS A 10 -42.01 -12.27 0.13
C LYS A 10 -40.91 -11.72 -0.80
N TYR A 11 -39.70 -12.27 -0.76
CA TYR A 11 -38.60 -11.93 -1.67
C TYR A 11 -38.92 -12.29 -3.13
N PHE A 12 -39.57 -13.43 -3.37
CA PHE A 12 -39.94 -13.85 -4.73
C PHE A 12 -41.03 -12.96 -5.34
N ARG A 13 -42.03 -12.54 -4.54
CA ARG A 13 -43.03 -11.53 -4.97
C ARG A 13 -42.40 -10.18 -5.27
N LEU A 14 -41.48 -9.72 -4.42
CA LEU A 14 -40.77 -8.44 -4.63
C LEU A 14 -39.94 -8.45 -5.92
N ARG A 15 -39.24 -9.56 -6.22
CA ARG A 15 -38.54 -9.74 -7.51
C ARG A 15 -39.48 -9.72 -8.72
N HIS A 16 -40.69 -10.25 -8.56
CA HIS A 16 -41.68 -10.30 -9.64
C HIS A 16 -42.40 -8.96 -9.86
N GLN A 17 -42.52 -8.13 -8.81
CA GLN A 17 -43.11 -6.78 -8.89
C GLN A 17 -42.11 -5.70 -9.33
N LEU A 18 -40.81 -5.86 -9.04
CA LEU A 18 -39.79 -4.87 -9.39
C LEU A 18 -39.19 -5.05 -10.80
N GLY A 19 -39.67 -6.03 -11.56
CA GLY A 19 -39.00 -6.47 -12.77
C GLY A 19 -37.62 -7.04 -12.47
N TYR A 20 -37.06 -7.82 -13.38
CA TYR A 20 -35.68 -8.24 -13.28
C TYR A 20 -34.79 -6.99 -13.39
N ILE A 21 -34.29 -6.45 -12.27
CA ILE A 21 -33.25 -5.43 -12.32
C ILE A 21 -32.04 -6.12 -12.91
N LYS A 22 -31.75 -5.84 -14.19
CA LYS A 22 -30.53 -6.34 -14.85
C LYS A 22 -29.34 -5.94 -13.98
N PRO A 23 -28.41 -6.86 -13.67
CA PRO A 23 -27.23 -6.51 -12.90
C PRO A 23 -26.48 -5.40 -13.63
N ILE A 24 -26.18 -4.31 -12.90
CA ILE A 24 -25.44 -3.17 -13.44
C ILE A 24 -24.04 -3.67 -13.81
N ARG A 25 -23.70 -3.56 -15.10
CA ARG A 25 -22.38 -3.92 -15.60
C ARG A 25 -21.51 -2.67 -15.68
N LEU A 26 -20.47 -2.61 -14.86
CA LEU A 26 -19.46 -1.55 -14.93
C LEU A 26 -18.36 -1.94 -15.92
N MET A 27 -18.05 -1.06 -16.87
CA MET A 27 -17.01 -1.29 -17.87
C MET A 27 -16.11 -0.07 -18.05
N ALA A 28 -14.80 -0.29 -18.13
CA ALA A 28 -13.85 0.76 -18.50
C ALA A 28 -13.67 0.76 -20.04
N SER A 29 -13.97 1.89 -20.69
CA SER A 29 -13.91 2.05 -22.15
C SER A 29 -13.26 3.38 -22.53
N ASN A 30 -12.82 3.56 -23.77
CA ASN A 30 -12.33 4.86 -24.25
C ASN A 30 -13.45 5.87 -24.51
N LYS A 31 -14.71 5.42 -24.47
CA LYS A 31 -15.92 6.22 -24.66
C LYS A 31 -16.83 6.07 -23.44
N SER A 32 -17.27 7.18 -22.86
CA SER A 32 -18.33 7.20 -21.84
C SER A 32 -19.69 7.03 -22.49
N ASN A 33 -20.67 6.51 -21.76
CA ASN A 33 -22.05 6.45 -22.23
C ASN A 33 -22.52 7.88 -22.50
N THR A 34 -23.14 8.06 -23.66
CA THR A 34 -23.57 9.38 -24.13
C THR A 34 -24.79 9.87 -23.36
N LYS A 35 -25.68 8.96 -22.90
CA LYS A 35 -26.94 9.31 -22.25
C LYS A 35 -27.40 8.22 -21.26
N TYR A 36 -28.29 8.59 -20.34
CA TYR A 36 -28.97 7.67 -19.41
C TYR A 36 -29.76 6.56 -20.13
N ALA A 37 -30.26 6.82 -21.35
CA ALA A 37 -30.96 5.85 -22.19
C ALA A 37 -30.10 4.61 -22.54
N ASP A 38 -28.79 4.79 -22.73
CA ASP A 38 -27.86 3.68 -23.01
C ASP A 38 -27.73 2.76 -21.80
N PHE A 39 -27.77 3.32 -20.59
CA PHE A 39 -27.78 2.54 -19.34
C PHE A 39 -29.11 1.80 -19.14
N VAL A 40 -30.25 2.47 -19.38
CA VAL A 40 -31.57 1.85 -19.22
C VAL A 40 -31.76 0.66 -20.17
N SER A 41 -31.24 0.73 -21.39
CA SER A 41 -31.35 -0.36 -22.38
C SER A 41 -30.37 -1.51 -22.12
N SER A 42 -29.11 -1.20 -21.85
CA SER A 42 -28.01 -2.19 -21.77
C SER A 42 -27.70 -2.68 -20.36
N GLY A 43 -28.13 -1.97 -19.31
CA GLY A 43 -27.68 -2.17 -17.93
C GLY A 43 -26.19 -1.89 -17.73
N THR A 44 -25.50 -1.31 -18.71
CA THR A 44 -24.05 -1.10 -18.69
C THR A 44 -23.73 0.37 -18.47
N ILE A 45 -22.82 0.66 -17.53
CA ILE A 45 -22.23 1.98 -17.33
C ILE A 45 -20.78 1.91 -17.82
N THR A 46 -20.45 2.71 -18.84
CA THR A 46 -19.07 2.85 -19.30
C THR A 46 -18.41 4.07 -18.69
N ILE A 47 -17.26 3.86 -18.05
CA ILE A 47 -16.41 4.92 -17.50
C ILE A 47 -15.27 5.15 -18.50
N ARG A 48 -15.08 6.41 -18.91
CA ARG A 48 -13.98 6.78 -19.81
C ARG A 48 -12.65 6.51 -19.11
N LYS A 49 -11.76 5.76 -19.79
CA LYS A 49 -10.36 5.63 -19.39
C LYS A 49 -9.67 6.97 -19.66
N THR A 50 -9.34 7.67 -18.60
CA THR A 50 -8.44 8.83 -18.67
C THR A 50 -7.04 8.34 -18.36
N SER A 51 -6.08 8.63 -19.22
CA SER A 51 -4.67 8.41 -18.87
C SER A 51 -4.33 9.42 -17.79
N ILE A 52 -4.21 8.97 -16.56
CA ILE A 52 -3.78 9.82 -15.44
C ILE A 52 -2.24 9.91 -15.45
N PHE A 53 -1.59 8.93 -16.06
CA PHE A 53 -0.14 8.76 -16.04
C PHE A 53 0.38 8.31 -17.42
N THR A 54 1.66 8.56 -17.65
CA THR A 54 2.47 8.19 -18.81
C THR A 54 3.65 7.33 -18.35
N SER A 55 4.41 6.76 -19.28
CA SER A 55 5.63 5.97 -18.96
C SER A 55 6.73 6.80 -18.32
N ASP A 56 6.71 8.12 -18.55
CA ASP A 56 7.76 9.05 -18.12
C ASP A 56 7.50 9.58 -16.70
N ASP A 57 6.31 9.30 -16.14
CA ASP A 57 5.97 9.70 -14.78
C ASP A 57 6.74 8.87 -13.74
N ILE A 58 7.21 9.56 -12.70
CA ILE A 58 7.87 8.94 -11.55
C ILE A 58 6.86 8.87 -10.40
N PHE A 59 6.61 7.65 -9.94
CA PHE A 59 5.68 7.41 -8.84
C PHE A 59 6.39 7.25 -7.52
N PHE A 60 6.08 8.15 -6.59
CA PHE A 60 6.46 7.96 -5.20
C PHE A 60 5.46 7.01 -4.51
N THR A 61 5.93 5.88 -4.01
CA THR A 61 5.11 4.95 -3.22
C THR A 61 5.94 4.31 -2.11
N MET A 62 5.41 4.38 -0.89
CA MET A 62 6.00 3.83 0.33
C MET A 62 4.95 3.16 1.20
N GLY A 63 5.38 2.22 2.03
CA GLY A 63 4.53 1.47 2.96
C GLY A 63 4.79 -0.04 2.85
N SER A 64 3.82 -0.83 3.33
CA SER A 64 3.87 -2.30 3.34
C SER A 64 3.15 -2.90 2.11
N CYS A 65 2.04 -3.62 2.31
CA CYS A 65 1.46 -4.50 1.30
C CYS A 65 0.78 -3.74 0.14
N PHE A 66 0.02 -2.69 0.43
CA PHE A 66 -0.69 -1.96 -0.63
C PHE A 66 0.27 -1.19 -1.54
N ALA A 67 1.30 -0.59 -0.95
CA ALA A 67 2.37 0.09 -1.70
C ALA A 67 3.14 -0.91 -2.59
N GLN A 68 3.40 -2.12 -2.08
CA GLN A 68 4.02 -3.20 -2.85
C GLN A 68 3.19 -3.58 -4.08
N GLU A 69 1.87 -3.73 -3.94
CA GLU A 69 0.98 -4.08 -5.05
C GLU A 69 0.89 -2.97 -6.11
N ILE A 70 0.83 -1.70 -5.68
CA ILE A 70 0.91 -0.54 -6.58
C ILE A 70 2.22 -0.59 -7.36
N ARG A 71 3.35 -0.77 -6.66
CA ARG A 71 4.67 -0.84 -7.27
C ARG A 71 4.78 -1.98 -8.28
N ARG A 72 4.33 -3.19 -7.93
CA ARG A 72 4.28 -4.34 -8.85
C ARG A 72 3.48 -4.02 -10.10
N ALA A 73 2.30 -3.41 -9.94
CA ALA A 73 1.44 -3.05 -11.06
C ALA A 73 2.08 -1.98 -11.97
N LEU A 74 2.69 -0.95 -11.40
CA LEU A 74 3.34 0.14 -12.14
C LEU A 74 4.63 -0.31 -12.83
N THR A 75 5.49 -1.04 -12.14
CA THR A 75 6.73 -1.60 -12.72
C THR A 75 6.43 -2.58 -13.85
N SER A 76 5.31 -3.33 -13.79
CA SER A 76 4.89 -4.20 -14.90
C SER A 76 4.59 -3.43 -16.21
N ARG A 77 4.32 -2.14 -16.09
CA ARG A 77 4.07 -1.20 -17.19
C ARG A 77 5.26 -0.29 -17.48
N GLN A 78 6.44 -0.62 -16.96
CA GLN A 78 7.67 0.17 -17.11
C GLN A 78 7.58 1.59 -16.54
N ILE A 79 6.65 1.84 -15.61
CA ILE A 79 6.54 3.11 -14.90
C ILE A 79 7.49 3.09 -13.71
N ALA A 80 8.32 4.12 -13.58
CA ALA A 80 9.32 4.21 -12.52
C ALA A 80 8.67 4.43 -11.14
N CYS A 81 9.05 3.63 -10.15
CA CYS A 81 8.63 3.78 -8.77
C CYS A 81 9.81 4.14 -7.86
N VAL A 82 9.65 5.14 -7.01
CA VAL A 82 10.64 5.61 -6.04
C VAL A 82 10.05 5.60 -4.61
N PRO A 83 10.90 5.43 -3.57
CA PRO A 83 12.33 5.13 -3.63
C PRO A 83 12.59 3.67 -4.04
N SER A 84 13.70 3.35 -4.71
CA SER A 84 13.98 1.96 -5.12
C SER A 84 14.55 1.13 -3.97
N TYR A 85 13.67 0.38 -3.29
CA TYR A 85 14.03 -0.41 -2.10
C TYR A 85 15.07 -1.50 -2.36
N ARG A 86 15.16 -2.03 -3.59
CA ARG A 86 16.20 -3.01 -3.99
C ARG A 86 17.60 -2.43 -4.02
N TYR A 87 17.72 -1.12 -4.21
CA TYR A 87 19.00 -0.43 -4.37
C TYR A 87 19.31 0.51 -3.20
N ILE A 88 18.64 0.34 -2.06
CA ILE A 88 19.04 1.05 -0.85
C ILE A 88 20.43 0.59 -0.46
N SER A 89 21.38 1.52 -0.44
CA SER A 89 22.73 1.29 0.03
C SER A 89 22.74 1.31 1.55
N PHE A 90 23.16 0.21 2.16
CA PHE A 90 23.47 0.11 3.58
C PHE A 90 24.58 -0.93 3.77
N ASP A 91 25.33 -0.84 4.87
CA ASP A 91 26.35 -1.82 5.20
C ASP A 91 25.70 -3.03 5.91
N PRO A 92 25.61 -4.21 5.25
CA PRO A 92 24.96 -5.40 5.82
C PRO A 92 25.75 -6.01 6.99
N THR A 93 26.99 -5.55 7.23
CA THR A 93 27.79 -5.96 8.40
C THR A 93 27.49 -5.12 9.63
N GLN A 94 26.82 -3.97 9.46
CA GLN A 94 26.49 -3.01 10.50
C GLN A 94 24.98 -2.92 10.76
N ALA A 95 24.16 -3.11 9.74
CA ALA A 95 22.71 -2.98 9.83
C ALA A 95 21.96 -4.04 9.01
N ILE A 96 20.76 -4.39 9.49
CA ILE A 96 19.77 -5.23 8.81
C ILE A 96 18.51 -4.40 8.69
N VAL A 97 17.98 -4.32 7.47
CA VAL A 97 16.62 -3.83 7.23
C VAL A 97 15.74 -5.04 6.97
N ASP A 98 14.72 -5.23 7.80
CA ASP A 98 13.86 -6.40 7.73
C ASP A 98 13.18 -6.50 6.36
N GLU A 99 13.10 -7.72 5.84
CA GLU A 99 12.48 -8.05 4.55
C GLU A 99 13.12 -7.43 3.29
N LEU A 100 14.09 -6.52 3.41
CA LEU A 100 14.92 -6.07 2.29
C LEU A 100 16.10 -7.04 2.04
N PRO A 101 16.54 -7.19 0.77
CA PRO A 101 15.93 -6.66 -0.46
C PRO A 101 14.85 -7.60 -1.03
N ARG A 102 14.47 -8.66 -0.29
CA ARG A 102 13.55 -9.72 -0.77
C ARG A 102 12.18 -9.15 -1.15
N GLN A 103 11.72 -8.14 -0.43
CA GLN A 103 10.46 -7.45 -0.70
C GLN A 103 10.72 -5.98 -1.05
N GLU A 104 10.03 -5.45 -2.06
CA GLU A 104 10.10 -4.01 -2.39
C GLU A 104 9.14 -3.17 -1.55
N HIS A 105 9.19 -3.34 -0.24
CA HIS A 105 8.39 -2.56 0.69
C HIS A 105 9.14 -2.35 2.00
N MET A 106 8.65 -1.41 2.80
CA MET A 106 9.22 -1.12 4.12
C MET A 106 8.10 -1.14 5.15
N ASN A 107 8.23 -2.04 6.13
CA ASN A 107 7.21 -2.25 7.16
C ASN A 107 7.16 -1.13 8.22
N PHE A 108 8.04 -0.13 8.15
CA PHE A 108 8.17 0.88 9.20
C PHE A 108 7.54 2.23 8.88
N TYR A 109 7.18 2.47 7.61
CA TYR A 109 6.58 3.74 7.23
C TYR A 109 5.09 3.74 7.54
N ASN A 110 4.74 4.48 8.60
CA ASN A 110 3.39 4.96 8.85
C ASN A 110 3.41 6.49 8.84
N THR A 111 2.26 7.14 8.93
CA THR A 111 2.17 8.60 8.86
C THR A 111 2.97 9.31 9.96
N PHE A 112 3.12 8.70 11.14
CA PHE A 112 3.91 9.26 12.24
C PHE A 112 5.41 9.17 11.97
N THR A 113 5.92 8.02 11.51
CA THR A 113 7.34 7.87 11.20
C THR A 113 7.77 8.70 9.99
N VAL A 114 6.87 8.87 9.00
CA VAL A 114 7.07 9.81 7.90
C VAL A 114 7.16 11.24 8.42
N ARG A 115 6.21 11.68 9.26
CA ARG A 115 6.23 13.02 9.85
C ARG A 115 7.53 13.26 10.64
N LEU A 116 7.91 12.33 11.51
CA LEU A 116 9.12 12.46 12.34
C LEU A 116 10.39 12.59 11.50
N GLN A 117 10.53 11.80 10.43
CA GLN A 117 11.65 11.97 9.50
C GLN A 117 11.65 13.32 8.81
N VAL A 118 10.48 13.84 8.42
CA VAL A 118 10.36 15.18 7.85
C VAL A 118 10.77 16.24 8.88
N GLU A 119 10.32 16.13 10.12
CA GLU A 119 10.72 17.02 11.21
C GLU A 119 12.23 16.96 11.47
N GLN A 120 12.84 15.77 11.48
CA GLN A 120 14.28 15.56 11.60
C GLN A 120 15.06 16.20 10.44
N MET A 121 14.62 15.99 9.19
CA MET A 121 15.25 16.59 8.00
C MET A 121 15.18 18.12 8.00
N LEU A 122 14.13 18.69 8.59
CA LEU A 122 13.94 20.14 8.71
C LEU A 122 14.62 20.73 9.96
N GLY A 123 15.26 19.92 10.80
CA GLY A 123 15.86 20.36 12.06
C GLY A 123 14.84 20.85 13.09
N LEU A 124 13.58 20.41 12.97
CA LEU A 124 12.50 20.74 13.91
C LEU A 124 12.44 19.77 15.09
N TRP A 125 13.14 18.65 14.97
CA TRP A 125 13.20 17.61 15.98
C TRP A 125 14.58 16.95 15.96
N ASP A 126 15.19 16.84 17.15
CA ASP A 126 16.43 16.11 17.38
C ASP A 126 16.14 14.87 18.22
N GLN A 127 16.65 13.73 17.76
CA GLN A 127 16.57 12.48 18.51
C GLN A 127 17.53 12.53 19.71
N ALA A 128 17.09 12.07 20.88
CA ALA A 128 17.98 11.91 22.02
C ALA A 128 19.01 10.80 21.73
N HIS A 129 20.26 11.00 22.16
CA HIS A 129 21.36 10.06 21.89
C HIS A 129 21.15 8.68 22.55
N ASP A 130 20.32 8.59 23.60
CA ASP A 130 19.98 7.34 24.27
C ASP A 130 18.66 6.73 23.79
N ASP A 131 18.08 7.27 22.72
CA ASP A 131 16.78 6.84 22.20
C ASP A 131 16.91 5.64 21.25
N TRP A 132 17.35 4.53 21.83
CA TRP A 132 17.47 3.24 21.17
C TRP A 132 17.00 2.11 22.09
N TRP A 133 16.50 1.05 21.48
CA TRP A 133 16.10 -0.16 22.17
C TRP A 133 17.09 -1.29 21.91
N GLN A 134 17.51 -1.94 23.00
CA GLN A 134 18.20 -3.21 22.89
C GLN A 134 17.19 -4.33 22.62
N VAL A 135 17.35 -5.03 21.50
CA VAL A 135 16.43 -6.09 21.06
C VAL A 135 17.19 -7.38 20.80
N LYS A 136 16.51 -8.51 21.03
CA LYS A 136 17.06 -9.84 20.73
C LYS A 136 16.63 -10.25 19.32
N LYS A 137 17.57 -10.30 18.38
CA LYS A 137 17.37 -10.76 17.00
C LYS A 137 18.61 -11.52 16.53
N ARG A 138 18.40 -12.59 15.76
CA ARG A 138 19.51 -13.31 15.12
C ARG A 138 20.12 -12.42 14.04
N ALA A 139 21.34 -11.95 14.26
CA ALA A 139 22.11 -11.14 13.31
C ALA A 139 23.53 -11.70 13.12
N PRO A 140 24.24 -11.33 12.04
CA PRO A 140 25.62 -11.77 11.80
C PRO A 140 26.61 -11.41 12.91
N TRP A 141 26.34 -10.35 13.68
CA TRP A 141 27.20 -9.85 14.76
C TRP A 141 26.78 -10.30 16.17
N GLY A 142 25.79 -11.19 16.28
CA GLY A 142 25.34 -11.73 17.56
C GLY A 142 23.83 -11.60 17.80
N PRO A 143 23.35 -12.07 18.96
CA PRO A 143 21.93 -12.10 19.28
C PRO A 143 21.37 -10.76 19.79
N ILE A 144 22.25 -9.81 20.12
CA ILE A 144 21.90 -8.48 20.60
C ILE A 144 22.01 -7.51 19.44
N CYS A 145 20.92 -6.78 19.18
CA CYS A 145 20.85 -5.71 18.22
C CYS A 145 20.31 -4.45 18.89
N PHE A 146 20.49 -3.32 18.22
CA PHE A 146 19.98 -2.02 18.62
C PHE A 146 18.99 -1.55 17.57
N GLN A 147 17.88 -0.96 18.00
CA GLN A 147 16.84 -0.46 17.12
C GLN A 147 16.44 0.93 17.55
N ASP A 148 16.39 1.85 16.60
CA ASP A 148 15.73 3.13 16.79
C ASP A 148 14.20 2.88 16.91
N PRO A 149 13.54 3.36 17.99
CA PRO A 149 12.11 3.13 18.22
C PRO A 149 11.21 3.65 17.09
N TYR A 150 11.69 4.62 16.31
CA TYR A 150 10.98 5.21 15.18
C TYR A 150 11.28 4.49 13.85
N ARG A 151 12.32 3.65 13.80
CA ARG A 151 12.73 2.88 12.62
C ARG A 151 12.54 1.38 12.83
N ARG A 152 11.28 0.97 12.97
CA ARG A 152 10.91 -0.44 13.13
C ARG A 152 11.50 -1.31 12.03
N GLY A 153 11.89 -2.53 12.34
CA GLY A 153 12.48 -3.42 11.35
C GLY A 153 13.89 -3.03 10.89
N ILE A 154 14.45 -1.92 11.33
CA ILE A 154 15.86 -1.60 11.15
C ILE A 154 16.60 -2.01 12.43
N PHE A 155 17.66 -2.79 12.28
CA PHE A 155 18.44 -3.36 13.37
C PHE A 155 19.91 -3.10 13.13
N ALA A 156 20.59 -2.53 14.11
CA ALA A 156 21.97 -2.14 14.05
C ALA A 156 22.84 -2.97 14.99
N LYS A 157 24.14 -3.05 14.67
CA LYS A 157 25.18 -3.67 15.50
C LYS A 157 25.51 -2.86 16.76
N SER A 158 25.31 -1.55 16.71
CA SER A 158 25.58 -0.63 17.82
C SER A 158 24.59 0.54 17.80
N PRO A 159 24.37 1.23 18.93
CA PRO A 159 23.53 2.43 19.00
C PRO A 159 23.88 3.50 17.96
N GLN A 160 25.18 3.74 17.76
CA GLN A 160 25.68 4.77 16.83
C GLN A 160 25.33 4.47 15.37
N VAL A 161 25.11 3.19 15.04
CA VAL A 161 24.70 2.77 13.70
C VAL A 161 23.18 2.89 13.55
N SER A 162 22.38 2.75 14.61
CA SER A 162 20.92 2.94 14.52
C SER A 162 20.50 4.41 14.34
N GLU A 163 21.33 5.36 14.77
CA GLU A 163 21.07 6.80 14.66
C GLU A 163 21.31 7.36 13.24
N ARG A 164 22.01 6.62 12.37
CA ARG A 164 22.32 7.01 10.98
C ARG A 164 21.31 6.40 10.03
#